data_AF-A0A0X1U7H6-F1
#
_entry.id   AF-A0A0X1U7H6-F1
#
_cell.length_a   1.000
_cell.length_b   1.000
_cell.length_c   1.000
_cell.angle_alpha   90.00
_cell.angle_beta   90.00
_cell.angle_gamma   90.00
#
_symmetry.space_group_name_H-M   'P 1'
#
loop_
_entity.id
_entity.type
_entity.pdbx_description
1 polymer ?
#
loop_
_entity_poly.entity_id
_entity_poly.type
_entity_poly.pdbx_seq_one_letter_code
_entity_poly.pdbx_strand_id
1 'polypeptide(L)'
;MREILATFFIIAGLIVFLFSVIGVFRFKYVLNRIHAAALGDTLGLVLIVIGVMILTLDFFAIAKLFLIILFFWLSSPIATHSIAKVEVLTNKNYEERVHEK
;
A
#
# COMPACT_ATOMS: atom_id res chain seq x y z
N MET A 1 18.37 -10.80 -20.17
CA MET A 1 17.02 -10.31 -20.58
C MET A 1 16.04 -10.26 -19.41
N ARG A 2 15.91 -11.31 -18.58
CA ARG A 2 15.06 -11.31 -17.36
C ARG A 2 15.38 -10.19 -16.36
N GLU A 3 16.66 -9.89 -16.15
CA GLU A 3 17.08 -8.86 -15.17
C GLU A 3 16.62 -7.45 -15.56
N ILE A 4 16.59 -7.14 -16.85
CA ILE A 4 16.08 -5.85 -17.37
C ILE A 4 14.58 -5.74 -17.09
N LEU A 5 13.82 -6.81 -17.35
CA LEU A 5 12.38 -6.84 -17.10
C LEU A 5 12.06 -6.72 -15.61
N ALA A 6 12.81 -7.41 -14.76
CA ALA A 6 12.66 -7.32 -13.32
C ALA A 6 13.03 -5.93 -12.79
N THR A 7 14.12 -5.34 -13.30
CA THR A 7 14.55 -3.98 -12.93
C THR A 7 13.49 -2.94 -13.31
N PHE A 8 12.89 -3.08 -14.50
CA PHE A 8 11.79 -2.22 -14.93
C PHE A 8 10.59 -2.30 -13.97
N PHE A 9 10.20 -3.53 -13.57
CA PHE A 9 9.09 -3.74 -12.63
C PHE A 9 9.39 -3.16 -11.24
N ILE A 10 10.63 -3.32 -10.74
CA ILE A 10 11.06 -2.77 -9.45
C ILE A 10 11.07 -1.24 -9.50
N ILE A 11 11.60 -0.63 -10.57
CA ILE A 11 11.60 0.83 -10.74
C ILE A 11 10.17 1.37 -10.84
N ALA A 12 9.29 0.70 -11.59
CA ALA A 12 7.88 1.07 -11.67
C ALA A 12 7.20 1.00 -10.29
N GLY A 13 7.46 -0.06 -9.52
CA GLY A 13 6.96 -0.20 -8.15
C GLY A 13 7.50 0.88 -7.21
N LEU A 14 8.77 1.27 -7.35
CA LEU A 14 9.38 2.36 -6.58
C LEU A 14 8.73 3.71 -6.88
N ILE A 15 8.42 3.99 -8.15
CA ILE A 15 7.71 5.20 -8.56
C ILE A 15 6.31 5.24 -7.95
N VAL A 16 5.58 4.12 -7.97
CA VAL A 16 4.26 4.02 -7.30
C VAL A 16 4.39 4.25 -5.79
N PHE A 17 5.44 3.72 -5.17
CA PHE A 17 5.71 3.93 -3.74
C PHE A 17 5.97 5.41 -3.43
N LEU A 18 6.75 6.09 -4.25
CA LEU A 18 6.98 7.54 -4.15
C LEU A 18 5.67 8.32 -4.26
N PHE A 19 4.81 7.99 -5.23
CA PHE A 19 3.50 8.63 -5.36
C PHE A 19 2.59 8.38 -4.15
N SER A 20 2.61 7.17 -3.59
CA SER A 20 1.85 6.84 -2.38
C SER A 20 2.32 7.67 -1.18
N VAL A 21 3.63 7.76 -0.95
CA VAL A 21 4.20 8.61 0.11
C VAL A 21 3.81 10.07 -0.08
N ILE A 22 3.96 10.62 -1.29
CA ILE A 22 3.55 12.00 -1.60
C ILE A 22 2.04 12.19 -1.34
N GLY A 23 1.21 11.22 -1.71
CA GLY A 23 -0.23 11.24 -1.46
C GLY A 23 -0.56 11.33 0.04
N VAL A 24 0.14 10.55 0.87
CA VAL A 24 -0.02 10.58 2.34
C VAL A 24 0.31 11.96 2.92
N PHE A 25 1.36 12.63 2.42
CA PHE A 25 1.74 13.96 2.92
C PHE A 25 0.87 15.10 2.37
N ARG A 26 0.27 14.95 1.18
CA ARG A 26 -0.53 16.00 0.53
C ARG A 26 -1.98 16.06 1.03
N PHE A 27 -2.55 14.96 1.48
CA PHE A 27 -3.95 14.92 1.91
C PHE A 27 -4.13 15.35 3.37
N LYS A 28 -4.99 16.36 3.61
CA LYS A 28 -5.37 16.81 4.96
C LYS A 28 -6.36 15.86 5.66
N TYR A 29 -7.18 15.14 4.90
CA TYR A 29 -8.17 14.18 5.42
C TYR A 29 -7.52 12.83 5.75
N VAL A 30 -7.80 12.28 6.93
CA VAL A 30 -7.21 11.00 7.39
C VAL A 30 -7.67 9.84 6.51
N LEU A 31 -8.97 9.75 6.18
CA LEU A 31 -9.49 8.72 5.26
C LEU A 31 -8.77 8.72 3.91
N ASN A 32 -8.50 9.91 3.35
CA ASN A 32 -7.83 10.04 2.06
C ASN A 32 -6.32 9.73 2.15
N ARG A 33 -5.70 9.94 3.32
CA ARG A 33 -4.33 9.48 3.60
C ARG A 33 -4.23 7.97 3.69
N ILE A 34 -5.20 7.31 4.33
CA ILE A 34 -5.23 5.85 4.43
C ILE A 34 -5.43 5.22 3.05
N HIS A 35 -6.32 5.78 2.22
CA HIS A 35 -6.49 5.30 0.85
C HIS A 35 -5.21 5.47 0.01
N ALA A 36 -4.52 6.61 0.14
CA ALA A 36 -3.25 6.84 -0.55
C ALA A 36 -2.14 5.87 -0.08
N ALA A 37 -2.08 5.54 1.21
CA ALA A 37 -1.16 4.55 1.76
C ALA A 37 -1.49 3.13 1.23
N ALA A 38 -2.77 2.74 1.29
CA ALA A 38 -3.22 1.43 0.81
C ALA A 38 -2.93 1.24 -0.69
N LEU A 39 -3.04 2.28 -1.50
CA LEU A 39 -2.71 2.22 -2.94
C LEU A 39 -1.22 1.83 -3.17
N GLY A 40 -0.31 2.34 -2.33
CA GLY A 40 1.11 2.00 -2.37
C GLY A 40 1.38 0.58 -1.90
N ASP A 41 0.70 0.15 -0.83
CA ASP A 41 0.81 -1.21 -0.31
C ASP A 41 0.28 -2.26 -1.29
N THR A 42 -0.79 -1.97 -2.03
CA THR A 42 -1.35 -2.95 -2.97
C THR A 42 -0.66 -2.92 -4.32
N LEU A 43 -0.46 -1.75 -4.94
CA LEU A 43 0.15 -1.67 -6.28
C LEU A 43 1.67 -1.68 -6.23
N GLY A 44 2.28 -0.90 -5.33
CA GLY A 44 3.73 -0.79 -5.22
C GLY A 44 4.37 -2.10 -4.78
N LEU A 45 3.86 -2.70 -3.70
CA LEU A 45 4.38 -3.97 -3.18
C LEU A 45 4.21 -5.11 -4.20
N VAL A 46 3.06 -5.21 -4.86
CA VAL A 46 2.81 -6.26 -5.88
C VAL A 46 3.77 -6.11 -7.06
N LEU A 47 4.00 -4.90 -7.57
CA LEU A 47 4.99 -4.68 -8.63
C LEU A 47 6.40 -5.08 -8.19
N ILE A 48 6.85 -4.63 -7.02
CA ILE A 48 8.20 -4.96 -6.54
C ILE A 48 8.36 -6.48 -6.37
N VAL A 49 7.38 -7.16 -5.77
CA VAL A 49 7.47 -8.60 -5.55
C VAL A 49 7.39 -9.39 -6.85
N ILE A 50 6.55 -9.00 -7.82
CA ILE A 50 6.56 -9.63 -9.15
C ILE A 50 7.94 -9.50 -9.79
N GLY A 51 8.59 -8.33 -9.68
CA GLY A 51 9.97 -8.13 -10.14
C GLY A 51 10.96 -9.08 -9.46
N VAL A 52 10.86 -9.25 -8.13
CA VAL A 52 11.72 -10.16 -7.35
C VAL A 52 11.45 -11.63 -7.68
N MET A 53 10.19 -12.01 -7.91
CA MET A 53 9.81 -13.37 -8.36
C MET A 53 10.36 -13.67 -9.75
N ILE A 54 10.41 -12.69 -10.66
CA ILE A 54 11.04 -12.86 -11.97
C ILE A 54 12.55 -13.09 -11.84
N LEU A 55 13.20 -12.54 -10.81
CA LEU A 55 14.63 -12.71 -10.54
C LEU A 55 14.93 -14.06 -9.87
N THR A 56 14.09 -14.47 -8.93
CA THR A 56 14.28 -15.67 -8.10
C THR A 56 13.49 -16.85 -8.68
N LEU A 57 14.15 -17.85 -9.24
CA LEU A 57 13.49 -19.07 -9.75
C LEU A 57 13.19 -20.12 -8.67
N ASP A 58 13.47 -19.81 -7.40
CA ASP A 58 13.30 -20.74 -6.31
C ASP A 58 11.82 -20.77 -5.85
N PHE A 59 11.17 -21.91 -6.05
CA PHE A 59 9.75 -22.09 -5.71
C PHE A 59 9.48 -21.90 -4.21
N PHE A 60 10.43 -22.28 -3.35
CA PHE A 60 10.28 -22.13 -1.91
C PHE A 60 10.38 -20.66 -1.48
N ALA A 61 11.24 -19.88 -2.14
CA ALA A 61 11.33 -18.44 -1.94
C ALA A 61 10.06 -17.71 -2.40
N ILE A 62 9.54 -18.04 -3.59
CA ILE A 62 8.31 -17.47 -4.14
C ILE A 62 7.11 -17.75 -3.22
N ALA A 63 6.98 -18.99 -2.74
CA ALA A 63 5.89 -19.37 -1.83
C ALA A 63 5.92 -18.57 -0.53
N LYS A 64 7.10 -18.34 0.06
CA LYS A 64 7.25 -17.50 1.26
C LYS A 64 6.85 -16.04 0.99
N LEU A 65 7.32 -15.46 -0.12
CA LEU A 65 6.99 -14.08 -0.50
C LEU A 65 5.48 -13.90 -0.72
N PHE A 66 4.83 -14.89 -1.36
CA PHE A 66 3.39 -14.88 -1.55
C PHE A 66 2.63 -14.92 -0.21
N LEU A 67 3.07 -15.74 0.74
CA LEU A 67 2.48 -15.83 2.07
C LEU A 67 2.60 -14.51 2.85
N ILE A 68 3.75 -13.85 2.74
CA ILE A 68 3.99 -12.53 3.35
C ILE A 68 3.03 -11.49 2.76
N ILE A 69 2.89 -11.43 1.43
CA ILE A 69 1.95 -10.52 0.76
C ILE A 69 0.51 -10.78 1.18
N LEU A 70 0.10 -12.04 1.24
CA LEU A 70 -1.26 -12.40 1.63
C LEU A 70 -1.55 -11.87 3.05
N PHE A 71 -0.63 -12.10 3.97
CA PHE A 71 -0.76 -11.61 5.35
C PHE A 71 -0.75 -10.08 5.41
N PHE A 72 0.09 -9.43 4.60
CA PHE A 72 0.16 -7.98 4.50
C PHE A 72 -1.13 -7.37 3.96
N TRP A 73 -1.76 -8.04 2.98
CA TRP A 73 -3.05 -7.66 2.42
C TRP A 73 -4.21 -7.81 3.39
N LEU A 74 -4.16 -8.74 4.33
CA LEU A 74 -5.11 -8.79 5.44
C LEU A 74 -4.83 -7.69 6.47
N SER A 75 -3.56 -7.36 6.72
CA SER A 75 -3.16 -6.33 7.68
C SER A 75 -3.64 -4.92 7.27
N SER A 76 -3.53 -4.57 5.98
CA SER A 76 -3.90 -3.25 5.45
C SER A 76 -5.36 -2.81 5.73
N PRO A 77 -6.41 -3.63 5.48
CA PRO A 77 -7.79 -3.30 5.83
C PRO A 77 -8.04 -3.31 7.35
N ILE A 78 -7.36 -4.16 8.12
CA ILE A 78 -7.46 -4.17 9.60
C ILE A 78 -6.91 -2.85 10.17
N ALA A 79 -5.77 -2.39 9.64
CA ALA A 79 -5.17 -1.10 10.00
C ALA A 79 -6.12 0.05 9.62
N THR A 80 -6.67 0.02 8.41
CA THR A 80 -7.62 1.03 7.92
C THR A 80 -8.85 1.15 8.82
N HIS A 81 -9.48 0.01 9.15
CA HIS A 81 -10.66 -0.02 10.01
C HIS A 81 -10.36 0.46 11.43
N SER A 82 -9.20 0.09 11.98
CA SER A 82 -8.76 0.53 13.31
C SER A 82 -8.52 2.04 13.36
N ILE A 83 -7.86 2.61 12.34
CA ILE A 83 -7.62 4.06 12.25
C ILE A 83 -8.94 4.82 12.10
N ALA A 84 -9.86 4.34 11.24
CA ALA A 84 -11.17 4.95 11.08
C ALA A 84 -11.97 4.97 12.40
N LYS A 85 -11.94 3.87 13.16
CA LYS A 85 -12.61 3.81 14.48
C LYS A 85 -12.02 4.81 15.47
N VAL A 86 -10.69 4.96 15.50
CA VAL A 86 -10.01 5.92 16.37
C VAL A 86 -10.32 7.36 15.98
N GLU A 87 -10.39 7.66 14.69
CA GLU A 87 -10.74 9.00 14.19
C GLU A 87 -12.16 9.41 14.62
N VAL A 88 -13.13 8.50 14.46
CA VAL A 88 -14.52 8.73 14.89
C VAL A 88 -14.64 8.90 16.40
N LEU A 89 -13.88 8.11 17.19
CA LEU A 89 -13.91 8.19 18.66
C LEU A 89 -13.18 9.42 19.22
N THR A 90 -12.14 9.91 18.53
CA THR A 90 -11.30 11.02 19.01
C THR A 90 -11.83 12.39 18.57
N ASN A 91 -12.48 12.48 17.40
CA ASN A 91 -12.92 13.74 16.85
C ASN A 91 -14.42 13.98 17.08
N LYS A 92 -14.76 14.86 18.04
CA LYS A 92 -16.15 15.30 18.32
C LYS A 92 -16.80 16.07 17.16
N ASN A 93 -16.03 16.62 16.20
CA ASN A 93 -16.53 17.38 15.04
C ASN A 93 -16.38 16.61 13.71
N TYR A 94 -16.49 15.28 13.73
CA TYR A 94 -16.43 14.46 12.51
C TYR A 94 -17.58 14.82 11.53
N GLU A 95 -18.80 14.98 12.05
CA GLU A 95 -20.01 15.28 11.28
C GLU A 95 -19.93 16.65 10.57
N GLU A 96 -19.44 17.70 11.25
CA GLU A 96 -19.37 19.07 10.70
C GLU A 96 -18.48 19.16 9.45
N ARG A 97 -17.40 18.39 9.37
CA ARG A 97 -16.44 18.47 8.24
C ARG A 97 -16.81 17.57 7.06
N VAL A 98 -17.67 16.57 7.26
CA VAL A 98 -18.18 15.69 6.19
C VAL A 98 -19.31 16.39 5.42
N HIS A 99 -20.09 17.24 6.10
CA HIS A 99 -21.21 18.00 5.53
C HIS A 99 -20.84 19.38 4.96
N GLU A 100 -19.65 19.92 5.22
CA GLU A 100 -19.18 21.22 4.69
C GLU A 100 -18.55 21.12 3.29
N LYS A 101 -19.10 20.27 2.41
CA LYS A 101 -18.77 20.21 0.99
C LYS A 101 -20.00 20.42 0.13
#